data_AF-A0A9D1LZB2-F1
#
_entry.id   AF-A0A9D1LZB2-F1
#
_cell.length_a   1.000
_cell.length_b   1.000
_cell.length_c   1.000
_cell.angle_alpha   90.00
_cell.angle_beta   90.00
_cell.angle_gamma   90.00
#
_symmetry.space_group_name_H-M   'P 1'
#
loop_
_entity.id
_entity.type
_entity.pdbx_description
1 polymer ?
#
loop_
_entity_poly.entity_id
_entity_poly.type
_entity_poly.pdbx_seq_one_letter_code
_entity_poly.pdbx_strand_id
1 'polypeptide(L)'
;FEKISGKSPYNSPTDMGVNMAGLCIIDDGVCAEASRQEIIRRYFNTLCDEKMGKISSEAVYKIELLMAKAGIEANDRLVAVKAREVAELTDNPAAAIQLHDGRIVTGKTSALLGSSSAVLLNALKTLGDIDDEILLISPSVIEPIQKLKIQNLGNKNPRLHSDEILIALSICAATDPTARKAMEQLPRLKGCDVHSSVILTQVDSSIFRKLGMNLTCEPSYQSKRLYHKQ
;
A
#
# COMPACT_ATOMS: atom_id res chain seq x y z
N PHE A 1 36.00 5.28 -28.21
CA PHE A 1 36.32 4.10 -29.05
C PHE A 1 37.31 4.42 -30.17
N GLU A 2 37.16 5.51 -30.91
CA GLU A 2 38.09 5.86 -32.02
C GLU A 2 39.57 5.90 -31.61
N LYS A 3 39.89 6.53 -30.48
CA LYS A 3 41.28 6.58 -29.96
C LYS A 3 41.84 5.23 -29.51
N ILE A 4 40.98 4.25 -29.23
CA ILE A 4 41.36 2.94 -28.67
C ILE A 4 41.40 1.87 -29.79
N SER A 5 40.44 1.92 -30.71
CA SER A 5 40.19 0.89 -31.72
C SER A 5 40.41 1.39 -33.16
N GLY A 6 40.92 2.60 -33.35
CA GLY A 6 41.11 3.26 -34.65
C GLY A 6 39.80 3.77 -35.27
N LYS A 7 38.73 2.98 -35.22
CA LYS A 7 37.38 3.36 -35.64
C LYS A 7 36.38 2.99 -34.54
N SER A 8 35.38 3.85 -34.30
CA SER A 8 34.28 3.51 -33.40
C SER A 8 33.43 2.39 -34.03
N PRO A 9 33.17 1.28 -33.31
CA PRO A 9 32.23 0.25 -33.78
C PRO A 9 30.76 0.68 -33.61
N TYR A 10 30.49 1.76 -32.88
CA TYR A 10 29.16 2.26 -32.59
C TYR A 10 28.95 3.64 -33.20
N ASN A 11 27.80 3.86 -33.86
CA ASN A 11 27.43 5.17 -34.41
C ASN A 11 26.41 5.90 -33.52
N SER A 12 25.81 5.21 -32.54
CA SER A 12 24.87 5.78 -31.59
C SER A 12 24.97 5.10 -30.21
N PRO A 13 24.44 5.71 -29.14
CA PRO A 13 24.29 5.03 -27.85
C PRO A 13 23.42 3.76 -27.94
N THR A 14 22.48 3.72 -28.87
CA THR A 14 21.65 2.53 -29.14
C THR A 14 22.46 1.42 -29.79
N ASP A 15 23.34 1.73 -30.75
CA ASP A 15 24.25 0.76 -31.39
C ASP A 15 25.22 0.14 -30.37
N MET A 16 25.58 0.92 -29.35
CA MET A 16 26.39 0.46 -28.22
C MET A 16 25.57 -0.40 -27.24
N GLY A 17 24.25 -0.27 -27.23
CA GLY A 17 23.36 -1.02 -26.38
C GLY A 17 23.20 -2.46 -26.86
N VAL A 18 23.11 -3.38 -25.90
CA VAL A 18 22.82 -4.81 -26.14
C VAL A 18 21.46 -5.22 -25.54
N ASN A 19 20.58 -4.24 -25.32
CA ASN A 19 19.29 -4.47 -24.65
C ASN A 19 18.31 -5.18 -25.59
N MET A 20 17.92 -6.40 -25.22
CA MET A 20 16.96 -7.21 -25.97
C MET A 20 15.58 -7.29 -25.29
N ALA A 21 15.36 -6.61 -24.15
CA ALA A 21 14.16 -6.76 -23.34
C ALA A 21 12.85 -6.49 -24.12
N GLY A 22 12.85 -5.49 -25.01
CA GLY A 22 11.69 -5.15 -25.83
C GLY A 22 11.28 -6.25 -26.82
N LEU A 23 12.22 -7.11 -27.24
CA LEU A 23 11.96 -8.23 -28.15
C LEU A 23 11.38 -9.45 -27.42
N CYS A 24 11.43 -9.45 -26.08
CA CYS A 24 10.93 -10.54 -25.24
C CYS A 24 9.55 -10.25 -24.64
N ILE A 25 8.89 -9.15 -25.02
CA ILE A 25 7.52 -8.86 -24.60
C ILE A 25 6.58 -9.82 -25.34
N ILE A 26 5.95 -10.73 -24.59
CA ILE A 26 4.99 -11.71 -25.12
C ILE A 26 3.55 -11.17 -25.17
N ASP A 27 3.25 -10.17 -24.35
CA ASP A 27 1.95 -9.52 -24.27
C ASP A 27 2.15 -8.01 -23.98
N ASP A 28 2.00 -7.20 -25.03
CA ASP A 28 2.15 -5.74 -24.94
C ASP A 28 1.05 -5.11 -24.09
N GLY A 29 -0.17 -5.64 -24.11
CA GLY A 29 -1.29 -5.11 -23.34
C GLY A 29 -1.06 -5.21 -21.84
N VAL A 30 -0.55 -6.37 -21.38
CA VAL A 30 -0.20 -6.60 -19.97
C VAL A 30 0.97 -5.70 -19.54
N CYS A 31 2.01 -5.58 -20.38
CA CYS A 31 3.14 -4.69 -20.10
C CYS A 31 2.72 -3.22 -20.05
N ALA A 32 1.87 -2.78 -20.99
CA ALA A 32 1.33 -1.43 -21.05
C ALA A 32 0.52 -1.12 -19.78
N GLU A 33 -0.41 -1.98 -19.39
CA GLU A 33 -1.23 -1.76 -18.18
C GLU A 33 -0.36 -1.74 -16.91
N ALA A 34 0.57 -2.68 -16.75
CA ALA A 34 1.49 -2.70 -15.62
C ALA A 34 2.33 -1.41 -15.53
N SER A 35 2.78 -0.88 -16.68
CA SER A 35 3.54 0.38 -16.74
C SER A 35 2.68 1.61 -16.41
N ARG A 36 1.41 1.65 -16.84
CA ARG A 36 0.46 2.71 -16.47
C ARG A 36 0.23 2.74 -14.97
N GLN A 37 0.01 1.58 -14.35
CA GLN A 37 -0.15 1.47 -12.89
C GLN A 37 1.14 1.88 -12.15
N GLU A 38 2.33 1.57 -12.67
CA GLU A 38 3.60 2.07 -12.10
C GLU A 38 3.69 3.59 -12.13
N ILE A 39 3.29 4.25 -13.24
CA ILE A 39 3.29 5.71 -13.33
C ILE A 39 2.36 6.31 -12.28
N ILE A 40 1.14 5.77 -12.12
CA ILE A 40 0.19 6.23 -11.09
C ILE A 40 0.75 6.00 -9.68
N ARG A 41 1.42 4.86 -9.43
CA ARG A 41 2.09 4.61 -8.14
C ARG A 41 3.17 5.65 -7.85
N ARG A 42 3.98 6.00 -8.85
CA ARG A 42 4.98 7.07 -8.73
C ARG A 42 4.35 8.43 -8.49
N TYR A 43 3.23 8.73 -9.13
CA TYR A 43 2.48 9.97 -8.89
C TYR A 43 2.09 10.14 -7.42
N PHE A 44 1.38 9.16 -6.84
CA PHE A 44 0.98 9.23 -5.43
C PHE A 44 2.18 9.29 -4.47
N ASN A 45 3.24 8.52 -4.74
CA ASN A 45 4.46 8.58 -3.93
C ASN A 45 5.13 9.95 -3.99
N THR A 46 5.19 10.56 -5.18
CA THR A 46 5.75 11.90 -5.39
C THR A 46 4.95 12.95 -4.64
N LEU A 47 3.62 12.89 -4.70
CA LEU A 47 2.75 13.80 -3.93
C LEU A 47 2.95 13.66 -2.41
N CYS A 48 3.07 12.43 -1.92
CA CYS A 48 3.34 12.19 -0.50
C CYS A 48 4.72 12.72 -0.09
N ASP A 49 5.76 12.48 -0.90
CA ASP A 49 7.11 12.95 -0.61
C ASP A 49 7.21 14.49 -0.64
N GLU A 50 6.49 15.16 -1.55
CA GLU A 50 6.36 16.62 -1.55
C GLU A 50 5.66 17.10 -0.27
N LYS A 51 4.54 16.45 0.11
CA LYS A 51 3.80 16.78 1.34
C LYS A 51 4.63 16.57 2.60
N MET A 52 5.58 15.64 2.57
CA MET A 52 6.55 15.38 3.64
C MET A 52 7.78 16.30 3.56
N GLY A 53 7.88 17.19 2.57
CA GLY A 53 8.98 18.12 2.38
C GLY A 53 10.29 17.46 1.94
N LYS A 54 10.24 16.25 1.35
CA LYS A 54 11.43 15.50 0.93
C LYS A 54 11.91 15.90 -0.47
N ILE A 55 11.02 16.43 -1.30
CA ILE A 55 11.29 16.77 -2.70
C ILE A 55 10.67 18.13 -3.04
N SER A 56 11.10 18.72 -4.17
CA SER A 56 10.52 19.96 -4.69
C SER A 56 9.30 19.70 -5.58
N SER A 57 8.47 20.72 -5.76
CA SER A 57 7.29 20.70 -6.65
C SER A 57 7.62 20.45 -8.12
N GLU A 58 8.88 20.61 -8.53
CA GLU A 58 9.33 20.28 -9.89
C GLU A 58 9.17 18.78 -10.19
N ALA A 59 9.36 17.91 -9.19
CA ALA A 59 9.16 16.48 -9.34
C ALA A 59 7.69 16.13 -9.61
N VAL A 60 6.77 16.83 -8.94
CA VAL A 60 5.31 16.68 -9.15
C VAL A 60 4.95 17.07 -10.58
N TYR A 61 5.40 18.23 -11.04
CA TYR A 61 5.15 18.67 -12.41
C TYR A 61 5.64 17.66 -13.47
N LYS A 62 6.83 17.06 -13.26
CA LYS A 62 7.37 16.05 -14.18
C LYS A 62 6.50 14.80 -14.25
N ILE A 63 6.01 14.30 -13.11
CA ILE A 63 5.20 13.08 -13.10
C ILE A 63 3.79 13.35 -13.65
N GLU A 64 3.22 14.53 -13.42
CA GLU A 64 1.95 14.95 -14.03
C GLU A 64 2.04 15.02 -15.56
N LEU A 65 3.15 15.55 -16.09
CA LEU A 65 3.40 15.58 -17.53
C LEU A 65 3.56 14.16 -18.12
N LEU A 66 4.13 13.21 -17.37
CA LEU A 66 4.18 11.81 -17.79
C LEU A 66 2.80 11.15 -17.80
N MET A 67 1.97 11.41 -16.79
CA MET A 67 0.58 10.94 -16.77
C MET A 67 -0.23 11.47 -17.95
N ALA A 68 -0.12 12.77 -18.23
CA ALA A 68 -0.78 13.40 -19.37
C ALA A 68 -0.34 12.78 -20.71
N LYS A 69 0.97 12.54 -20.90
CA LYS A 69 1.49 11.88 -22.10
C LYS A 69 1.04 10.43 -22.24
N ALA A 70 0.86 9.73 -21.12
CA ALA A 70 0.36 8.35 -21.11
C ALA A 70 -1.17 8.28 -21.24
N GLY A 71 -1.88 9.41 -21.15
CA GLY A 71 -3.34 9.46 -21.20
C GLY A 71 -4.00 8.75 -20.02
N ILE A 72 -3.41 8.86 -18.83
CA ILE A 72 -3.89 8.22 -17.60
C ILE A 72 -4.14 9.25 -16.51
N GLU A 73 -5.06 8.91 -15.60
CA GLU A 73 -5.47 9.73 -14.47
C GLU A 73 -5.29 9.01 -13.14
N ALA A 74 -5.29 9.75 -12.04
CA ALA A 74 -5.15 9.16 -10.71
C ALA A 74 -6.30 8.19 -10.37
N ASN A 75 -7.48 8.41 -10.96
CA ASN A 75 -8.67 7.57 -10.77
C ASN A 75 -8.62 6.24 -11.54
N ASP A 76 -7.68 6.06 -12.48
CA ASP A 76 -7.45 4.76 -13.14
C ASP A 76 -6.93 3.70 -12.17
N ARG A 77 -6.49 4.12 -10.97
CA ARG A 77 -6.21 3.24 -9.84
C ARG A 77 -7.47 3.04 -8.99
N LEU A 78 -8.20 1.96 -9.24
CA LEU A 78 -9.48 1.65 -8.58
C LEU A 78 -9.43 1.65 -7.05
N VAL A 79 -8.34 1.16 -6.44
CA VAL A 79 -8.18 1.17 -4.98
C VAL A 79 -8.08 2.58 -4.40
N ALA A 80 -7.58 3.56 -5.16
CA ALA A 80 -7.55 4.95 -4.72
C ALA A 80 -8.97 5.52 -4.65
N VAL A 81 -9.77 5.26 -5.69
CA VAL A 81 -11.18 5.66 -5.73
C VAL A 81 -11.96 5.03 -4.56
N LYS A 82 -11.83 3.72 -4.34
CA LYS A 82 -12.56 3.03 -3.25
C LYS A 82 -12.13 3.45 -1.86
N ALA A 83 -10.84 3.70 -1.64
CA ALA A 83 -10.38 4.24 -0.36
C ALA A 83 -10.96 5.64 -0.10
N ARG A 84 -11.03 6.49 -1.13
CA ARG A 84 -11.59 7.85 -1.03
C ARG A 84 -13.09 7.84 -0.78
N GLU A 85 -13.85 7.06 -1.53
CA GLU A 85 -15.30 6.89 -1.33
C GLU A 85 -15.62 6.50 0.12
N VAL A 86 -14.94 5.49 0.66
CA VAL A 86 -15.15 5.04 2.05
C VAL A 86 -14.73 6.12 3.05
N ALA A 87 -13.66 6.85 2.78
CA ALA A 87 -13.21 7.92 3.66
C ALA A 87 -14.22 9.07 3.72
N GLU A 88 -14.79 9.47 2.58
CA GLU A 88 -15.82 10.49 2.47
C GLU A 88 -17.13 10.05 3.13
N LEU A 89 -17.58 8.81 2.86
CA LEU A 89 -18.79 8.23 3.45
C LEU A 89 -18.74 8.13 4.98
N THR A 90 -17.55 7.93 5.54
CA THR A 90 -17.37 7.67 6.98
C THR A 90 -16.77 8.85 7.74
N ASP A 91 -16.37 9.92 7.05
CA ASP A 91 -15.58 11.04 7.58
C ASP A 91 -14.38 10.57 8.43
N ASN A 92 -13.76 9.47 8.00
CA ASN A 92 -12.67 8.81 8.73
C ASN A 92 -11.65 8.23 7.74
N PRO A 93 -10.37 8.12 8.12
CA PRO A 93 -9.40 7.47 7.25
C PRO A 93 -9.82 6.06 6.88
N ALA A 94 -9.59 5.70 5.61
CA ALA A 94 -9.93 4.42 5.02
C ALA A 94 -8.78 3.91 4.15
N ALA A 95 -8.82 2.63 3.82
CA ALA A 95 -7.89 1.98 2.94
C ALA A 95 -8.60 0.93 2.08
N ALA A 96 -8.05 0.63 0.91
CA ALA A 96 -8.56 -0.40 0.02
C ALA A 96 -7.41 -1.25 -0.53
N ILE A 97 -7.68 -2.55 -0.70
CA ILE A 97 -6.78 -3.54 -1.29
C ILE A 97 -7.49 -4.18 -2.48
N GLN A 98 -6.83 -4.28 -3.63
CA GLN A 98 -7.27 -5.12 -4.74
C GLN A 98 -6.52 -6.45 -4.67
N LEU A 99 -7.28 -7.53 -4.56
CA LEU A 99 -6.77 -8.90 -4.55
C LEU A 99 -6.45 -9.38 -5.97
N HIS A 100 -5.68 -10.45 -6.09
CA HIS A 100 -5.30 -11.03 -7.39
C HIS A 100 -6.49 -11.50 -8.25
N ASP A 101 -7.62 -11.80 -7.63
CA ASP A 101 -8.86 -12.16 -8.33
C ASP A 101 -9.72 -10.94 -8.72
N GLY A 102 -9.20 -9.73 -8.53
CA GLY A 102 -9.85 -8.47 -8.88
C GLY A 102 -10.81 -7.94 -7.83
N ARG A 103 -11.13 -8.71 -6.76
CA ARG A 103 -11.99 -8.22 -5.68
C ARG A 103 -11.32 -7.05 -4.95
N ILE A 104 -12.10 -6.02 -4.63
CA ILE A 104 -11.65 -4.88 -3.84
C ILE A 104 -12.19 -5.03 -2.42
N VAL A 105 -11.28 -5.05 -1.46
CA VAL A 105 -11.57 -5.11 -0.03
C VAL A 105 -11.25 -3.77 0.60
N THR A 106 -12.16 -3.24 1.41
CA THR A 106 -11.98 -1.95 2.09
C THR A 106 -11.89 -2.11 3.60
N GLY A 107 -11.21 -1.17 4.25
CA GLY A 107 -11.14 -1.06 5.71
C GLY A 107 -11.24 0.40 6.14
N LYS A 108 -12.01 0.65 7.19
CA LYS A 108 -12.21 1.98 7.75
C LYS A 108 -11.70 2.06 9.18
N THR A 109 -11.35 3.26 9.61
CA THR A 109 -10.99 3.51 11.01
C THR A 109 -12.20 3.26 11.91
N SER A 110 -11.97 2.56 13.02
CA SER A 110 -12.98 2.31 14.06
C SER A 110 -12.43 2.72 15.44
N ALA A 111 -13.17 2.40 16.51
CA ALA A 111 -12.70 2.58 17.88
C ALA A 111 -11.50 1.67 18.21
N LEU A 112 -11.46 0.47 17.61
CA LEU A 112 -10.44 -0.55 17.91
C LEU A 112 -9.29 -0.55 16.90
N LEU A 113 -9.60 -0.35 15.62
CA LEU A 113 -8.66 -0.56 14.51
C LEU A 113 -8.42 0.71 13.72
N GLY A 114 -7.17 0.93 13.32
CA GLY A 114 -6.86 1.82 12.20
C GLY A 114 -7.34 1.24 10.87
N SER A 115 -7.49 2.08 9.85
CA SER A 115 -7.90 1.64 8.50
C SER A 115 -6.95 0.61 7.88
N SER A 116 -5.64 0.76 8.10
CA SER A 116 -4.60 -0.19 7.66
C SER A 116 -4.81 -1.59 8.25
N SER A 117 -4.99 -1.67 9.57
CA SER A 117 -5.26 -2.91 10.28
C SER A 117 -6.58 -3.55 9.85
N ALA A 118 -7.63 -2.74 9.71
CA ALA A 118 -8.95 -3.20 9.31
C ALA A 118 -8.93 -3.80 7.89
N VAL A 119 -8.31 -3.10 6.92
CA VAL A 119 -8.28 -3.60 5.54
C VAL A 119 -7.45 -4.88 5.42
N LEU A 120 -6.36 -5.02 6.21
CA LEU A 120 -5.58 -6.25 6.26
C LEU A 120 -6.41 -7.42 6.78
N LEU A 121 -7.11 -7.27 7.91
CA LEU A 121 -7.94 -8.35 8.44
C LEU A 121 -9.06 -8.74 7.48
N ASN A 122 -9.74 -7.76 6.88
CA ASN A 122 -10.79 -8.02 5.89
C ASN A 122 -10.24 -8.74 4.66
N ALA A 123 -9.03 -8.39 4.20
CA ALA A 123 -8.40 -9.07 3.07
C ALA A 123 -8.05 -10.52 3.40
N LEU A 124 -7.56 -10.79 4.61
CA LEU A 124 -7.27 -12.16 5.07
C LEU A 124 -8.55 -12.99 5.20
N LYS A 125 -9.65 -12.41 5.70
CA LYS A 125 -10.96 -13.06 5.72
C LYS A 125 -11.43 -13.42 4.32
N THR A 126 -11.37 -12.45 3.41
CA THR A 126 -11.81 -12.61 2.01
C THR A 126 -11.01 -13.68 1.27
N LEU A 127 -9.68 -13.70 1.46
CA LEU A 127 -8.81 -14.71 0.85
C LEU A 127 -9.00 -16.09 1.48
N GLY A 128 -9.29 -16.12 2.78
CA GLY A 128 -9.51 -17.33 3.56
C GLY A 128 -10.94 -17.85 3.46
N ASP A 129 -11.83 -17.20 2.72
CA ASP A 129 -13.26 -17.54 2.67
C ASP A 129 -13.83 -17.68 4.10
N ILE A 130 -13.66 -16.63 4.89
CA ILE A 130 -14.12 -16.51 6.27
C ILE A 130 -15.17 -15.41 6.30
N ASP A 131 -16.29 -15.68 6.95
CA ASP A 131 -17.39 -14.74 7.09
C ASP A 131 -16.94 -13.43 7.78
N ASP A 132 -17.44 -12.30 7.29
CA ASP A 132 -17.08 -10.97 7.79
C ASP A 132 -17.47 -10.77 9.27
N GLU A 133 -18.50 -11.45 9.76
CA GLU A 133 -18.94 -11.38 11.16
C GLU A 133 -18.01 -12.13 12.12
N ILE A 134 -17.13 -13.01 11.62
CA ILE A 134 -16.24 -13.79 12.48
C ILE A 134 -15.11 -12.90 13.02
N LEU A 135 -14.99 -12.84 14.35
CA LEU A 135 -13.89 -12.12 15.01
C LEU A 135 -12.62 -12.98 15.00
N LEU A 136 -11.67 -12.64 14.12
CA LEU A 136 -10.36 -13.32 14.04
C LEU A 136 -9.45 -13.08 15.24
N ILE A 137 -9.71 -12.00 16.00
CA ILE A 137 -8.92 -11.63 17.17
C ILE A 137 -9.87 -11.49 18.35
N SER A 138 -9.68 -12.34 19.34
CA SER A 138 -10.49 -12.32 20.56
C SER A 138 -10.33 -11.00 21.31
N PRO A 139 -11.42 -10.43 21.87
CA PRO A 139 -11.34 -9.28 22.78
C PRO A 139 -10.35 -9.49 23.94
N SER A 140 -10.21 -10.73 24.44
CA SER A 140 -9.26 -11.07 25.52
C SER A 140 -7.79 -10.89 25.13
N VAL A 141 -7.47 -10.86 23.83
CA VAL A 141 -6.12 -10.59 23.32
C VAL A 141 -5.95 -9.09 23.02
N ILE A 142 -7.01 -8.41 22.55
CA ILE A 142 -6.97 -6.97 22.22
C ILE A 142 -6.89 -6.11 23.48
N GLU A 143 -7.70 -6.39 24.49
CA GLU A 143 -7.87 -5.54 25.67
C GLU A 143 -6.54 -5.31 26.43
N PRO A 144 -5.69 -6.33 26.69
CA PRO A 144 -4.39 -6.13 27.32
C PRO A 144 -3.46 -5.21 26.52
N ILE A 145 -3.45 -5.32 25.19
CA ILE A 145 -2.62 -4.48 24.32
C ILE A 145 -3.09 -3.02 24.39
N GLN A 146 -4.40 -2.79 24.38
CA GLN A 146 -4.95 -1.43 24.51
C GLN A 146 -4.68 -0.82 25.89
N LYS A 147 -4.84 -1.59 26.97
CA LYS A 147 -4.50 -1.13 28.33
C LYS A 147 -3.03 -0.75 28.44
N LEU A 148 -2.13 -1.57 27.91
CA LEU A 148 -0.70 -1.28 27.87
C LEU A 148 -0.42 0.06 27.17
N LYS A 149 -1.02 0.30 25.98
CA LYS A 149 -0.84 1.56 25.24
C LYS A 149 -1.28 2.78 26.06
N ILE A 150 -2.47 2.74 26.64
CA ILE A 150 -3.06 3.91 27.31
C ILE A 150 -2.46 4.11 28.71
N GLN A 151 -2.46 3.06 29.53
CA GLN A 151 -2.19 3.15 30.97
C GLN A 151 -0.69 3.15 31.27
N ASN A 152 0.09 2.32 30.55
CA ASN A 152 1.51 2.14 30.85
C ASN A 152 2.42 2.97 29.93
N LEU A 153 2.08 3.05 28.63
CA LEU A 153 2.88 3.78 27.64
C LEU A 153 2.43 5.23 27.44
N GLY A 154 1.31 5.64 28.05
CA GLY A 154 0.80 7.01 27.99
C GLY A 154 0.29 7.47 26.62
N ASN A 155 0.02 6.52 25.71
CA ASN A 155 -0.54 6.84 24.40
C ASN A 155 -1.99 7.27 24.54
N LYS A 156 -2.36 8.35 23.84
CA LYS A 156 -3.77 8.81 23.79
C LYS A 156 -4.63 8.02 22.81
N ASN A 157 -4.01 7.32 21.85
CA ASN A 157 -4.71 6.57 20.82
C ASN A 157 -4.72 5.07 21.16
N PRO A 158 -5.90 4.48 21.46
CA PRO A 158 -6.03 3.07 21.80
C PRO A 158 -6.06 2.16 20.57
N ARG A 159 -6.10 2.71 19.36
CA ARG A 159 -6.23 1.93 18.12
C ARG A 159 -4.99 1.09 17.89
N LEU A 160 -5.20 -0.12 17.40
CA LEU A 160 -4.11 -1.04 17.08
C LEU A 160 -3.55 -0.79 15.67
N HIS A 161 -2.23 -0.71 15.58
CA HIS A 161 -1.47 -0.65 14.33
C HIS A 161 -1.40 -2.04 13.68
N SER A 162 -0.96 -2.07 12.42
CA SER A 162 -0.94 -3.29 11.61
C SER A 162 -0.04 -4.38 12.21
N ASP A 163 1.06 -4.00 12.84
CA ASP A 163 1.99 -4.92 13.49
C ASP A 163 1.39 -5.55 14.77
N GLU A 164 0.79 -4.73 15.63
CA GLU A 164 0.08 -5.18 16.84
C GLU A 164 -1.03 -6.16 16.48
N ILE A 165 -1.73 -5.92 15.37
CA ILE A 165 -2.81 -6.77 14.87
C ILE A 165 -2.30 -8.09 14.30
N LEU A 166 -1.19 -8.10 13.57
CA LEU A 166 -0.59 -9.35 13.10
C LEU A 166 -0.03 -10.19 14.26
N ILE A 167 0.52 -9.55 15.30
CA ILE A 167 0.94 -10.23 16.53
C ILE A 167 -0.26 -10.84 17.24
N ALA A 168 -1.33 -10.06 17.43
CA ALA A 168 -2.55 -10.54 18.09
C ALA A 168 -3.23 -11.68 17.30
N LEU A 169 -3.25 -11.59 15.97
CA LEU A 169 -3.74 -12.66 15.10
C LEU A 169 -2.90 -13.93 15.24
N SER A 170 -1.57 -13.80 15.31
CA SER A 170 -0.65 -14.93 15.53
C SER A 170 -0.92 -15.65 16.86
N ILE A 171 -1.20 -14.89 17.93
CA ILE A 171 -1.58 -15.46 19.23
C ILE A 171 -2.90 -16.23 19.11
N CYS A 172 -3.91 -15.65 18.45
CA CYS A 172 -5.21 -16.32 18.26
C CYS A 172 -5.08 -17.57 17.39
N ALA A 173 -4.23 -17.54 16.36
CA ALA A 173 -3.97 -18.68 15.48
C ALA A 173 -3.37 -19.89 16.20
N ALA A 174 -2.89 -19.77 17.44
CA ALA A 174 -2.45 -20.91 18.25
C ALA A 174 -3.63 -21.78 18.70
N THR A 175 -4.79 -21.19 18.97
CA THR A 175 -5.95 -21.88 19.58
C THR A 175 -7.21 -21.82 18.73
N ASP A 176 -7.32 -20.89 17.76
CA ASP A 176 -8.44 -20.74 16.85
C ASP A 176 -8.04 -21.17 15.41
N PRO A 177 -8.62 -22.27 14.89
CA PRO A 177 -8.41 -22.71 13.51
C PRO A 177 -8.79 -21.65 12.46
N THR A 178 -9.75 -20.77 12.75
CA THR A 178 -10.21 -19.73 11.82
C THR A 178 -9.19 -18.60 11.73
N ALA A 179 -8.66 -18.14 12.86
CA ALA A 179 -7.53 -17.22 12.90
C ALA A 179 -6.29 -17.79 12.19
N ARG A 180 -6.02 -19.10 12.35
CA ARG A 180 -4.94 -19.79 11.64
C ARG A 180 -5.14 -19.79 10.13
N LYS A 181 -6.35 -20.15 9.67
CA LYS A 181 -6.74 -20.12 8.25
C LYS A 181 -6.52 -18.73 7.65
N ALA A 182 -6.86 -17.66 8.37
CA ALA A 182 -6.62 -16.29 7.96
C ALA A 182 -5.11 -15.97 7.87
N MET A 183 -4.34 -16.34 8.89
CA MET A 183 -2.89 -16.09 8.94
C MET A 183 -2.14 -16.78 7.79
N GLU A 184 -2.56 -17.98 7.38
CA GLU A 184 -2.00 -18.72 6.24
C GLU A 184 -2.20 -18.00 4.90
N GLN A 185 -3.10 -17.02 4.81
CA GLN A 185 -3.32 -16.25 3.57
C GLN A 185 -2.33 -15.10 3.37
N LEU A 186 -1.51 -14.74 4.36
CA LEU A 186 -0.56 -13.61 4.27
C LEU A 186 0.30 -13.62 3.00
N PRO A 187 0.88 -14.76 2.54
CA PRO A 187 1.68 -14.79 1.31
C PRO A 187 0.92 -14.38 0.05
N ARG A 188 -0.41 -14.56 0.02
CA ARG A 188 -1.28 -14.22 -1.11
C ARG A 188 -1.57 -12.72 -1.22
N LEU A 189 -1.08 -11.91 -0.28
CA LEU A 189 -1.14 -10.44 -0.37
C LEU A 189 0.01 -9.87 -1.21
N LYS A 190 1.07 -10.64 -1.47
CA LYS A 190 2.26 -10.16 -2.18
C LYS A 190 1.89 -9.71 -3.60
N GLY A 191 2.21 -8.46 -3.94
CA GLY A 191 1.91 -7.86 -5.23
C GLY A 191 0.49 -7.28 -5.34
N CYS A 192 -0.36 -7.44 -4.33
CA CYS A 192 -1.65 -6.75 -4.28
C CYS A 192 -1.46 -5.23 -4.18
N ASP A 193 -2.32 -4.51 -4.88
CA ASP A 193 -2.36 -3.05 -4.85
C ASP A 193 -3.14 -2.56 -3.63
N VAL A 194 -2.55 -1.61 -2.90
CA VAL A 194 -3.17 -0.98 -1.74
C VAL A 194 -3.12 0.53 -1.84
N HIS A 195 -4.18 1.18 -1.36
CA HIS A 195 -4.24 2.63 -1.24
C HIS A 195 -4.83 3.03 0.11
N SER A 196 -4.26 4.07 0.72
CA SER A 196 -4.73 4.68 1.96
C SER A 196 -5.18 6.11 1.71
N SER A 197 -6.32 6.52 2.28
CA SER A 197 -6.83 7.89 2.15
C SER A 197 -6.02 8.92 2.96
N VAL A 198 -4.99 8.48 3.67
CA VAL A 198 -4.04 9.30 4.44
C VAL A 198 -2.62 8.73 4.35
N ILE A 199 -1.62 9.57 4.55
CA ILE A 199 -0.23 9.17 4.73
C ILE A 199 -0.13 8.28 5.97
N LEU A 200 0.28 7.03 5.79
CA LEU A 200 0.42 6.06 6.86
C LEU A 200 1.64 6.34 7.74
N THR A 201 1.60 5.83 8.97
CA THR A 201 2.76 5.82 9.86
C THR A 201 3.88 4.95 9.28
N GLN A 202 5.12 5.15 9.75
CA GLN A 202 6.25 4.30 9.36
C GLN A 202 6.02 2.83 9.74
N VAL A 203 5.38 2.58 10.89
CA VAL A 203 5.04 1.22 11.35
C VAL A 203 4.11 0.55 10.34
N ASP A 204 2.97 1.17 10.04
CA ASP A 204 1.97 0.59 9.12
C ASP A 204 2.52 0.43 7.69
N SER A 205 3.19 1.46 7.15
CA SER A 205 3.78 1.40 5.81
C SER A 205 4.89 0.33 5.70
N SER A 206 5.65 0.09 6.77
CA SER A 206 6.66 -0.96 6.80
C SER A 206 6.06 -2.37 6.73
N ILE A 207 4.88 -2.58 7.31
CA ILE A 207 4.19 -3.87 7.27
C ILE A 207 3.73 -4.18 5.85
N PHE A 208 3.06 -3.24 5.18
CA PHE A 208 2.67 -3.43 3.76
C PHE A 208 3.89 -3.72 2.86
N ARG A 209 5.01 -3.02 3.08
CA ARG A 209 6.25 -3.27 2.35
C ARG A 209 6.83 -4.66 2.62
N LYS A 210 6.84 -5.11 3.88
CA LYS A 210 7.33 -6.45 4.26
C LYS A 210 6.44 -7.56 3.69
N LEU A 211 5.14 -7.31 3.55
CA LEU A 211 4.20 -8.21 2.87
C LEU A 211 4.31 -8.15 1.34
N GLY A 212 5.16 -7.25 0.79
CA GLY A 212 5.38 -7.11 -0.64
C GLY A 212 4.19 -6.48 -1.38
N MET A 213 3.40 -5.64 -0.71
CA MET A 213 2.24 -4.96 -1.28
C MET A 213 2.63 -3.62 -1.92
N ASN A 214 1.90 -3.24 -2.97
CA ASN A 214 2.11 -2.02 -3.71
C ASN A 214 1.32 -0.86 -3.08
N LEU A 215 1.89 -0.24 -2.06
CA LEU A 215 1.25 0.85 -1.29
C LEU A 215 1.36 2.21 -1.98
N THR A 216 0.23 2.92 -1.98
CA THR A 216 0.11 4.36 -2.30
C THR A 216 -0.75 5.03 -1.23
N CYS A 217 -0.66 6.36 -1.10
CA CYS A 217 -1.46 7.13 -0.15
C CYS A 217 -1.93 8.44 -0.79
N GLU A 218 -3.04 8.99 -0.32
CA GLU A 218 -3.38 10.39 -0.54
C GLU A 218 -2.37 11.29 0.21
N PRO A 219 -2.00 12.46 -0.34
CA PRO A 219 -1.05 13.40 0.28
C PRO A 219 -1.69 14.22 1.42
N SER A 220 -2.34 13.52 2.35
CA SER A 220 -3.08 14.08 3.49
C SER A 220 -2.68 13.38 4.78
N TYR A 221 -2.45 14.15 5.85
CA TYR A 221 -2.17 13.57 7.17
C TYR A 221 -3.48 13.32 7.91
N GLN A 222 -3.55 12.22 8.68
CA GLN A 222 -4.69 11.93 9.55
C GLN A 222 -4.91 13.01 10.64
N SER A 223 -3.85 13.69 11.05
CA SER A 223 -3.88 14.71 12.10
C SER A 223 -3.43 16.07 11.58
N LYS A 224 -4.08 17.14 12.03
CA LYS A 224 -3.66 18.54 11.76
C LYS A 224 -2.35 18.93 12.50
N ARG A 225 -1.73 18.02 13.25
CA ARG A 225 -0.47 18.28 13.94
C ARG A 225 0.70 18.22 12.96
N LEU A 226 1.43 19.33 12.86
CA LEU A 226 2.58 19.52 11.96
C LEU A 226 3.79 18.61 12.29
N TYR A 227 3.83 17.99 13.48
CA TYR A 227 4.92 17.11 13.91
C TYR A 227 4.51 15.64 13.86
N HIS A 228 5.23 14.87 13.03
CA HIS A 228 5.23 13.41 13.05
C HIS A 228 6.65 12.98 13.45
N LYS A 229 6.78 12.22 14.55
CA LYS A 229 8.08 11.60 14.89
C LYS A 229 8.42 10.58 13.81
N GLN A 230 9.60 10.72 13.21
CA GLN A 230 10.24 9.69 12.39
C GLN A 230 10.50 8.44 13.22
#